data_AF-A0A832Z4Q8-F1
#
_entry.id   AF-A0A832Z4Q8-F1
#
_cell.length_a   1.000
_cell.length_b   1.000
_cell.length_c   1.000
_cell.angle_alpha   90.00
_cell.angle_beta   90.00
_cell.angle_gamma   90.00
#
_symmetry.space_group_name_H-M   'P 1'
#
loop_
_entity.id
_entity.type
_entity.pdbx_description
1 polymer ?
#
loop_
_entity_poly.entity_id
_entity_poly.type
_entity_poly.pdbx_seq_one_letter_code
_entity_poly.pdbx_strand_id
1 'polypeptide(L)' 'MSTNDIPPFYVEGLAAVGDVVKVELEECGVPGRQRIIAILKNGKVLKSMCIDARGAKRLLAMIREYMQLSKHLVLENG' A
#
# COMPACT_ATOMS: atom_id res chain seq x y z
N MET A 1 6.10 -3.62 -19.31
CA MET A 1 5.73 -3.04 -18.00
C MET A 1 4.65 -2.01 -18.27
N SER A 2 3.46 -2.16 -17.66
CA SER A 2 2.41 -1.14 -17.76
C SER A 2 2.89 0.12 -17.04
N THR A 3 2.71 1.29 -17.65
CA THR A 3 3.14 2.60 -17.11
C THR A 3 2.44 3.01 -15.80
N ASN A 4 1.61 2.12 -15.24
CA ASN A 4 0.79 2.35 -14.05
C ASN A 4 1.21 1.52 -12.82
N ASP A 5 2.26 0.69 -12.93
CA ASP A 5 2.72 -0.15 -11.82
C ASP A 5 3.84 0.55 -11.04
N ILE A 6 3.54 0.98 -9.81
CA ILE A 6 4.53 1.62 -8.92
C ILE A 6 5.29 0.60 -8.06
N PRO A 7 6.49 0.92 -7.56
CA PRO A 7 7.15 0.07 -6.58
C PRO A 7 6.35 0.00 -5.26
N PRO A 8 6.33 -1.16 -4.56
CA PRO A 8 5.58 -1.29 -3.29
C PRO A 8 6.04 -0.31 -2.21
N PHE A 9 7.34 0.00 -2.15
CA PHE A 9 7.89 0.97 -1.20
C PHE A 9 7.33 2.40 -1.38
N TYR A 10 6.84 2.73 -2.58
CA TYR A 10 6.20 4.03 -2.80
C TYR A 10 4.84 4.10 -2.07
N VAL A 11 4.10 2.98 -2.02
CA VAL A 11 2.86 2.88 -1.23
C VAL A 11 3.17 2.97 0.27
N GLU A 12 4.25 2.33 0.72
CA GLU A 12 4.69 2.39 2.12
C GLU A 12 5.00 3.83 2.56
N GLY A 13 5.74 4.58 1.74
CA GLY A 13 6.02 6.00 2.01
C GLY A 13 4.74 6.84 2.12
N LEU A 14 3.78 6.64 1.20
CA LEU A 14 2.50 7.33 1.25
C LEU A 14 1.66 6.93 2.47
N ALA A 15 1.73 5.68 2.91
CA ALA A 15 1.06 5.22 4.11
C ALA A 15 1.68 5.82 5.38
N ALA A 16 3.01 5.95 5.43
CA ALA A 16 3.74 6.56 6.55
C ALA A 16 3.41 8.04 6.74
N VAL A 17 3.16 8.79 5.65
CA VAL A 17 2.71 10.20 5.71
C VAL A 17 1.18 10.34 5.86
N GLY A 18 0.47 9.21 5.98
CA GLY A 18 -0.97 9.20 6.21
C GLY A 18 -1.82 9.52 4.98
N ASP A 19 -1.29 9.42 3.76
CA ASP A 19 -2.04 9.70 2.52
C ASP A 19 -2.88 8.51 2.02
N VAL A 20 -2.53 7.29 2.46
CA VAL A 20 -3.28 6.07 2.13
C VAL A 20 -4.45 5.91 3.10
N VAL A 21 -5.67 5.74 2.56
CA VAL A 21 -6.89 5.50 3.35
C VAL A 21 -7.30 4.04 3.39
N LYS A 22 -6.98 3.28 2.35
CA LYS A 22 -7.30 1.85 2.24
C LYS A 22 -6.22 1.12 1.47
N VAL A 23 -5.91 -0.10 1.89
CA VAL A 23 -4.95 -0.98 1.22
C VAL A 23 -5.49 -2.42 1.13
N GLU A 24 -5.36 -3.03 -0.05
CA GLU A 24 -5.82 -4.37 -0.37
C GLU A 24 -4.79 -5.14 -1.21
N LEU A 25 -4.98 -6.46 -1.32
CA LEU A 25 -4.19 -7.32 -2.21
C LEU A 25 -5.04 -7.76 -3.40
N GLU A 26 -4.45 -7.70 -4.59
CA GLU A 26 -5.06 -8.17 -5.84
C GLU A 26 -4.15 -9.25 -6.44
N GLU A 27 -4.75 -10.32 -6.98
CA GLU A 27 -4.00 -11.34 -7.71
C GLU A 27 -3.58 -10.84 -9.08
N CYS A 28 -2.37 -11.20 -9.50
CA CYS A 28 -1.77 -10.69 -10.73
C CYS A 28 -2.04 -11.54 -11.98
N GLY A 29 -2.91 -12.55 -11.89
CA GLY A 29 -3.09 -13.56 -12.95
C GLY A 29 -1.89 -14.49 -13.13
N VAL A 30 -0.87 -14.38 -12.26
CA VAL A 30 0.29 -15.29 -12.19
C VAL A 30 0.25 -15.99 -10.83
N PRO A 31 0.24 -17.34 -10.79
CA PRO A 31 0.20 -18.08 -9.54
C PRO A 31 1.29 -17.66 -8.57
N GLY A 32 0.92 -17.46 -7.31
CA GLY A 32 1.85 -17.04 -6.26
C GLY A 32 2.30 -15.58 -6.34
N ARG A 33 1.74 -14.75 -7.23
CA ARG A 33 2.02 -13.31 -7.29
C ARG A 33 0.80 -12.46 -6.97
N GLN A 34 1.02 -11.46 -6.14
CA GLN A 34 0.02 -10.47 -5.76
C GLN A 34 0.60 -9.06 -5.91
N ARG A 35 -0.28 -8.07 -5.99
CA ARG A 35 0.06 -6.66 -5.94
C ARG A 35 -0.72 -5.95 -4.86
N ILE A 36 -0.22 -4.80 -4.44
CA ILE A 36 -0.88 -3.92 -3.49
C ILE A 36 -1.74 -2.93 -4.27
N ILE A 37 -3.00 -2.79 -3.85
CA ILE A 37 -3.92 -1.76 -4.30
C ILE A 37 -4.07 -0.77 -3.16
N ALA A 38 -3.70 0.50 -3.40
CA ALA A 38 -3.80 1.56 -2.41
C ALA A 38 -4.76 2.64 -2.90
N ILE A 39 -5.70 3.03 -2.03
CA ILE A 39 -6.60 4.16 -2.25
C ILE A 39 -6.07 5.33 -1.42
N LEU A 40 -5.83 6.46 -2.07
CA LEU A 40 -5.38 7.68 -1.43
C LEU A 40 -6.54 8.56 -0.97
N LYS A 41 -6.28 9.51 -0.06
CA LYS A 41 -7.25 10.51 0.41
C LYS A 41 -7.95 11.29 -0.71
N ASN A 42 -7.25 11.54 -1.82
CA ASN A 42 -7.79 12.23 -2.99
C ASN A 42 -8.59 11.31 -3.94
N GLY A 43 -8.86 10.06 -3.54
CA GLY A 43 -9.60 9.08 -4.35
C GLY A 43 -8.77 8.37 -5.43
N LYS A 44 -7.50 8.76 -5.64
CA LYS A 44 -6.62 8.08 -6.60
C LYS A 44 -6.32 6.65 -6.14
N VAL A 45 -6.42 5.71 -7.07
CA VAL A 45 -6.02 4.31 -6.87
C VAL A 45 -4.64 4.09 -7.46
N LEU A 46 -3.72 3.59 -6.64
CA LEU A 46 -2.39 3.18 -7.06
C LEU A 46 -2.30 1.65 -7.06
N LYS A 47 -1.67 1.10 -8.08
CA LYS A 47 -1.40 -0.33 -8.19
C LYS A 47 0.10 -0.56 -8.13
N SER A 48 0.56 -1.40 -7.23
CA SER A 48 1.96 -1.79 -7.22
C SER A 48 2.26 -2.77 -8.36
N MET A 49 3.54 -2.91 -8.69
CA MET A 49 4.04 -4.07 -9.43
C MET A 49 3.72 -5.37 -8.66
N CYS A 50 3.60 -6.46 -9.42
CA CYS A 50 3.38 -7.79 -8.90
C CYS A 50 4.63 -8.33 -8.23
N ILE A 51 4.48 -8.82 -7.00
CA ILE A 51 5.53 -9.44 -6.21
C ILE A 51 5.08 -10.80 -5.69
N ASP A 52 5.99 -11.55 -5.08
CA ASP A 52 5.65 -12.81 -4.40
C ASP A 52 4.53 -12.57 -3.36
N ALA A 53 3.51 -13.43 -3.33
CA ALA A 53 2.38 -13.34 -2.43
C ALA A 53 2.77 -13.30 -0.94
N ARG A 54 3.82 -14.01 -0.53
CA ARG A 54 4.36 -13.95 0.84
C ARG A 54 4.96 -12.57 1.12
N GLY A 55 5.68 -12.00 0.15
CA GLY A 55 6.18 -10.63 0.21
C GLY A 55 5.04 -9.62 0.32
N ALA A 56 4.03 -9.75 -0.52
CA ALA A 56 2.86 -8.87 -0.54
C ALA A 56 2.09 -8.87 0.79
N LYS A 57 1.90 -10.04 1.41
CA LYS A 57 1.26 -10.16 2.73
C LYS A 57 2.04 -9.47 3.84
N ARG A 58 3.38 -9.59 3.83
CA ARG A 58 4.25 -8.89 4.79
C ARG A 58 4.18 -7.38 4.63
N LEU A 59 4.26 -6.90 3.38
CA LEU A 59 4.15 -5.48 3.09
C LEU A 59 2.78 -4.92 3.46
N LEU A 60 1.70 -5.66 3.19
CA LEU A 60 0.35 -5.26 3.61
C LEU A 60 0.26 -5.04 5.13
N ALA A 61 0.84 -5.93 5.93
CA ALA A 61 0.85 -5.80 7.38
C ALA A 61 1.61 -4.54 7.83
N MET A 62 2.80 -4.31 7.28
CA MET A 62 3.63 -3.15 7.57
C MET A 62 2.96 -1.82 7.16
N ILE A 63 2.34 -1.78 5.97
CA ILE A 63 1.60 -0.61 5.50
C ILE A 63 0.43 -0.28 6.44
N ARG A 64 -0.30 -1.29 6.92
CA ARG A 64 -1.40 -1.08 7.87
C ARG A 64 -0.91 -0.54 9.21
N GLU A 65 0.24 -1.01 9.69
CA GLU A 65 0.89 -0.46 10.89
C GLU A 65 1.27 1.01 10.69
N TYR A 66 1.88 1.37 9.56
CA TYR A 66 2.20 2.78 9.23
C TYR A 66 0.96 3.66 9.13
N MET A 67 -0.13 3.15 8.55
CA MET A 67 -1.41 3.85 8.52
C MET A 67 -2.01 4.07 9.92
N GLN A 68 -1.76 3.17 10.87
CA GLN A 68 -2.19 3.36 12.26
C GLN A 68 -1.31 4.38 12.97
N LEU A 69 0.01 4.23 12.89
CA LEU A 69 0.97 5.14 13.53
C LEU A 69 0.81 6.58 13.03
N SER A 70 0.66 6.78 11.72
CA SER A 70 0.43 8.11 11.14
C SER A 70 -0.86 8.75 11.66
N LYS A 71 -1.93 7.99 11.89
CA LYS A 71 -3.16 8.50 12.51
C LYS A 71 -2.93 8.92 13.96
N HIS A 72 -2.18 8.15 14.74
CA HIS A 72 -1.86 8.48 16.12
C HIS A 72 -1.04 9.77 16.22
N LEU A 73 0.00 9.91 15.39
CA LEU A 73 0.85 11.11 15.38
C LEU A 73 0.10 12.40 15.05
N VAL A 74 -0.93 12.32 14.20
CA VAL A 74 -1.78 13.48 13.86
C VAL A 74 -2.71 13.85 15.01
N LEU A 75 -3.18 12.88 15.80
CA LEU A 75 -4.10 13.13 16.93
C LEU A 75 -3.36 13.58 18.21
N GLU A 76 -2.10 13.20 18.40
CA GLU A 76 -1.32 13.60 19.58
C GLU A 76 -0.71 15.00 19.48
N ASN A 77 -0.75 15.64 18.30
CA ASN A 77 -0.15 16.96 18.04
C ASN A 77 -1.15 18.03 17.55
N GLY A 78 -2.47 17.75 17.59
CA GLY A 78 -3.53 18.67 17.17
C GLY A 78 -4.50 18.97 18.29
#